data_AF-A0A2D5H7U7-F1
#
_entry.id   AF-A0A2D5H7U7-F1
#
_cell.length_a   1.000
_cell.length_b   1.000
_cell.length_c   1.000
_cell.angle_alpha   90.00
_cell.angle_beta   90.00
_cell.angle_gamma   90.00
#
_symmetry.space_group_name_H-M   'P 1'
#
loop_
_entity.id
_entity.type
_entity.pdbx_description
1 polymer ?
#
loop_
_entity_poly.entity_id
_entity_poly.type
_entity_poly.pdbx_seq_one_letter_code
_entity_poly.pdbx_strand_id
1 'polypeptide(L)'
;MDSIMHASVLIILHEGHKMLQVHASEAASWKALLGFVEQQWQARFGSLLPPLDETKRIEAFFKDEGDYLIGKVDVSEIRQQIEDQDSNVPDAGEQVRI
;
A
#
# COMPACT_ATOMS: atom_id res chain seq x y z
N MET A 1 -5.70 -12.13 -23.75
CA MET A 1 -4.55 -12.12 -22.82
C MET A 1 -5.00 -11.32 -21.63
N ASP A 2 -5.37 -12.00 -20.56
CA ASP A 2 -5.71 -11.36 -19.29
C ASP A 2 -4.48 -10.58 -18.83
N SER A 3 -4.64 -9.26 -18.72
CA SER A 3 -3.56 -8.41 -18.26
C SER A 3 -3.32 -8.71 -16.78
N ILE A 4 -2.15 -9.26 -16.46
CA ILE A 4 -1.77 -9.53 -15.07
C ILE A 4 -1.81 -8.21 -14.31
N MET A 5 -2.77 -8.08 -13.40
CA MET A 5 -2.94 -6.88 -12.59
C MET A 5 -2.01 -6.96 -11.40
N HIS A 6 -1.15 -5.96 -11.26
CA HIS A 6 -0.23 -5.88 -10.15
C HIS A 6 -0.55 -4.68 -9.28
N ALA A 7 -0.45 -4.87 -7.97
CA ALA A 7 -0.43 -3.80 -6.98
C ALA A 7 0.96 -3.73 -6.34
N SER A 8 1.26 -2.58 -5.74
CA SER A 8 2.41 -2.43 -4.85
C SER A 8 1.92 -2.35 -3.41
N VAL A 9 2.57 -3.08 -2.50
CA VAL A 9 2.23 -3.09 -1.09
C VAL A 9 3.37 -2.44 -0.32
N LEU A 10 3.04 -1.44 0.49
CA LEU A 10 3.94 -0.82 1.44
C LEU A 10 3.63 -1.34 2.85
N ILE A 11 4.65 -1.85 3.53
CA ILE A 11 4.60 -2.23 4.95
C ILE A 11 5.59 -1.35 5.70
N ILE A 12 5.18 -0.79 6.83
CA ILE A 12 6.05 -0.04 7.74
C ILE A 12 5.83 -0.57 9.16
N LEU A 13 6.93 -0.88 9.84
CA LEU A 13 6.98 -1.30 11.24
C LEU A 13 7.94 -0.37 11.98
N HIS A 14 7.42 0.59 12.75
CA HIS A 14 8.25 1.58 13.46
C HIS A 14 7.53 2.07 14.72
N GLU A 15 8.17 2.00 15.90
CA GLU A 15 7.68 2.53 17.20
C GLU A 15 6.14 2.47 17.43
N GLY A 16 5.56 1.27 17.38
CA GLY A 16 4.12 1.07 17.60
C GLY A 16 3.23 1.41 16.39
N HIS A 17 3.78 2.04 15.35
CA HIS A 17 3.15 2.15 14.04
C HIS A 17 3.39 0.87 13.25
N LYS A 18 2.30 0.11 13.05
CA LYS A 18 2.25 -1.03 12.14
C LYS A 18 1.27 -0.68 11.04
N MET A 19 1.78 -0.48 9.83
CA MET A 19 0.99 -0.03 8.70
C MET A 19 1.17 -0.98 7.52
N LEU A 20 0.06 -1.26 6.84
CA LEU A 20 0.02 -1.90 5.54
C LEU A 20 -0.84 -1.04 4.60
N GLN A 21 -0.29 -0.69 3.45
CA GLN A 21 -0.99 0.07 2.41
C GLN A 21 -0.83 -0.62 1.06
N VAL A 22 -1.88 -0.53 0.23
CA VAL A 22 -1.86 -1.04 -1.14
C VAL A 22 -1.98 0.15 -2.09
N HIS A 23 -1.08 0.20 -3.07
CA HIS A 23 -0.93 1.27 -4.03
C HIS A 23 -0.96 0.72 -5.45
N ALA A 24 -1.37 1.56 -6.40
CA ALA A 24 -1.44 1.18 -7.82
C ALA A 24 -0.07 0.98 -8.47
N SER A 25 1.00 1.52 -7.88
CA SER A 25 2.36 1.41 -8.41
C SER A 25 3.42 1.50 -7.33
N GLU A 26 4.61 0.99 -7.63
CA GLU A 26 5.78 1.09 -6.75
C GLU A 26 6.16 2.54 -6.47
N ALA A 27 6.06 3.42 -7.46
CA ALA A 27 6.31 4.86 -7.29
C ALA A 27 5.34 5.50 -6.29
N ALA A 28 4.07 5.06 -6.26
CA ALA A 28 3.10 5.54 -5.28
C ALA A 28 3.43 5.03 -3.86
N SER A 29 3.83 3.77 -3.72
CA SER A 29 4.35 3.22 -2.45
C SER A 29 5.59 3.97 -1.97
N TRP A 30 6.54 4.27 -2.86
CA TRP A 30 7.75 5.02 -2.53
C TRP A 30 7.42 6.43 -2.02
N LYS A 31 6.51 7.14 -2.72
CA LYS A 31 6.05 8.46 -2.30
C LYS A 31 5.36 8.42 -0.93
N ALA A 32 4.55 7.39 -0.66
CA ALA A 32 3.89 7.22 0.63
C ALA A 32 4.91 6.94 1.75
N LEU A 33 5.92 6.11 1.49
CA LEU A 33 7.02 5.86 2.42
C LEU A 33 7.79 7.14 2.74
N LEU A 34 8.16 7.92 1.73
CA LEU A 34 8.85 9.19 1.93
C LEU A 34 8.00 10.16 2.77
N GLY A 35 6.71 10.26 2.48
CA GLY A 35 5.79 11.10 3.25
C GLY A 35 5.69 10.67 4.72
N PHE A 36 5.69 9.36 5.01
CA PHE A 36 5.76 8.85 6.38
C PHE A 36 7.06 9.28 7.06
N VAL A 37 8.21 9.09 6.41
CA VAL A 37 9.52 9.48 6.94
C VAL A 37 9.57 10.99 7.24
N GLU A 38 9.09 11.83 6.33
CA GLU A 38 9.05 13.29 6.51
C GLU A 38 8.18 13.70 7.70
N GLN A 39 7.01 13.08 7.87
CA GLN A 39 6.12 13.35 8.99
C GLN A 39 6.71 12.94 10.34
N GLN A 40 7.43 11.82 10.38
CA GLN A 40 8.00 11.29 11.62
C GLN A 40 9.41 11.81 11.91
N TRP A 41 10.06 12.47 10.95
CA TRP A 41 11.45 12.90 11.07
C TRP A 41 11.68 13.77 12.30
N GLN A 42 10.86 14.80 12.49
CA GLN A 42 11.00 15.72 13.62
C GLN A 42 10.72 15.03 14.96
N ALA A 43 9.78 14.08 14.99
CA ALA A 43 9.48 13.32 16.20
C ALA A 43 10.68 12.45 16.63
N ARG A 44 11.37 11.86 15.66
CA ARG A 44 12.50 10.95 15.89
C ARG A 44 13.84 11.66 16.13
N PHE A 45 14.14 12.69 15.34
CA PHE A 45 15.45 13.36 15.33
C PHE A 45 15.42 14.82 15.77
N GLY A 46 14.27 15.35 16.19
CA GLY A 46 14.11 16.73 16.61
C GLY A 46 14.40 17.70 15.46
N SER A 47 15.27 18.68 15.70
CA SER A 47 15.61 19.74 14.73
C SER A 47 16.71 19.34 13.73
N LEU A 48 17.14 18.07 13.71
CA LEU A 48 18.13 17.60 12.73
C LEU A 48 17.54 17.71 11.32
N LEU A 49 18.29 18.30 10.39
CA LEU A 49 17.85 18.39 9.00
C LEU A 49 17.96 17.03 8.29
N PRO A 50 16.92 16.60 7.56
CA PRO A 50 17.00 15.36 6.79
C PRO A 50 17.96 15.49 5.60
N PRO A 51 18.60 14.39 5.17
CA PRO A 51 19.33 14.35 3.91
C PRO A 51 18.48 14.83 2.73
N LEU A 52 19.09 15.56 1.80
CA LEU A 52 18.41 16.06 0.59
C LEU A 52 17.99 14.93 -0.34
N ASP A 53 18.83 13.90 -0.45
CA ASP A 53 18.54 12.69 -1.23
C ASP A 53 17.51 11.83 -0.51
N GLU A 54 16.43 11.48 -1.21
CA GLU A 54 15.29 10.75 -0.65
C GLU A 54 15.68 9.35 -0.15
N THR A 55 16.49 8.64 -0.93
CA THR A 55 16.95 7.29 -0.58
C THR A 55 17.80 7.34 0.69
N LYS A 56 18.79 8.22 0.75
CA LYS A 56 19.62 8.41 1.95
C LYS A 56 18.80 8.84 3.16
N ARG A 57 17.73 9.62 2.96
CA ARG A 57 16.83 10.04 4.03
C ARG A 57 16.07 8.85 4.60
N ILE A 58 15.50 8.01 3.75
CA ILE A 58 14.80 6.79 4.15
C ILE A 58 15.77 5.84 4.86
N GLU A 59 16.95 5.59 4.29
CA GLU A 59 18.00 4.77 4.91
C GLU A 59 18.39 5.30 6.29
N ALA A 60 18.60 6.61 6.43
CA ALA A 60 18.96 7.24 7.70
C ALA A 60 17.84 7.13 8.75
N PHE A 61 16.57 7.21 8.33
CA PHE A 61 15.42 7.11 9.23
C PHE A 61 15.32 5.73 9.87
N PHE A 62 15.43 4.67 9.05
CA PHE A 62 15.28 3.27 9.47
C PHE A 62 16.58 2.60 9.93
N LYS A 63 17.73 3.26 9.83
CA LYS A 63 19.06 2.66 10.07
C LYS A 63 19.17 1.89 11.38
N ASP A 64 18.66 2.46 12.47
CA ASP A 64 18.85 1.94 13.83
C ASP A 64 17.57 1.33 14.42
N GLU A 65 16.40 1.63 13.85
CA GLU A 65 15.13 1.11 14.35
C GLU A 65 14.03 1.15 13.28
N GLY A 66 13.22 0.09 13.29
CA GLY A 66 12.09 -0.08 12.40
C GLY A 66 12.49 -0.62 11.03
N ASP A 67 11.49 -1.08 10.31
CA ASP A 67 11.65 -1.71 9.01
C ASP A 67 10.55 -1.22 8.06
N TYR A 68 10.87 -1.22 6.77
CA TYR A 68 9.88 -1.04 5.72
C TYR A 68 10.07 -2.08 4.61
N LEU A 69 8.99 -2.37 3.91
CA LEU A 69 9.01 -3.24 2.74
C LEU A 69 8.08 -2.67 1.66
N ILE A 70 8.58 -2.56 0.44
CA ILE A 70 7.76 -2.35 -0.75
C ILE A 70 7.78 -3.64 -1.55
N GLY A 71 6.63 -4.30 -1.63
CA GLY A 71 6.43 -5.54 -2.38
C GLY A 71 5.58 -5.30 -3.62
N LYS A 72 5.77 -6.15 -4.65
CA LYS A 72 4.84 -6.25 -5.78
C LYS A 72 3.97 -7.48 -5.57
N VAL A 73 2.66 -7.32 -5.72
CA VAL A 73 1.68 -8.39 -5.53
C VAL A 73 0.86 -8.54 -6.79
N ASP A 74 0.70 -9.78 -7.26
CA ASP A 74 -0.26 -10.14 -8.29
C ASP A 74 -1.65 -10.20 -7.66
N VAL A 75 -2.58 -9.41 -8.18
CA VAL A 75 -3.95 -9.30 -7.69
C VAL A 75 -4.98 -9.78 -8.72
N SER A 76 -4.53 -10.50 -9.76
CA SER A 76 -5.39 -10.98 -10.84
C SER A 76 -6.48 -11.92 -10.32
N GLU A 77 -6.17 -12.81 -9.38
CA GLU A 77 -7.14 -13.71 -8.75
C GLU A 77 -8.18 -12.97 -7.89
N ILE A 78 -7.76 -11.95 -7.16
CA ILE A 78 -8.65 -11.13 -6.32
C ILE A 78 -9.66 -10.39 -7.19
N ARG A 79 -9.19 -9.85 -8.32
CA ARG A 79 -10.05 -9.16 -9.28
C ARG A 79 -11.12 -10.09 -9.86
N GLN A 80 -10.72 -11.31 -10.26
CA GLN A 80 -11.68 -12.28 -10.82
C GLN A 80 -12.79 -12.61 -9.81
N GLN A 81 -12.44 -12.79 -8.53
CA GLN A 81 -13.42 -13.05 -7.48
C GLN A 81 -14.41 -11.89 -7.28
N ILE A 82 -13.97 -10.63 -7.43
CA ILE A 82 -14.84 -9.46 -7.33
C ILE A 82 -15.80 -9.39 -8.53
N GLU A 83 -15.30 -9.61 -9.75
CA GLU A 83 -16.11 -9.60 -10.98
C GLU A 83 -17.16 -10.73 -10.97
N ASP A 84 -16.82 -11.91 -10.44
CA ASP A 84 -17.73 -13.04 -10.31
C ASP A 84 -18.82 -12.81 -9.26
N GLN A 85 -18.53 -12.05 -8.19
CA GLN A 85 -19.51 -11.71 -7.15
C GLN A 85 -20.53 -10.65 -7.61
N ASP A 86 -20.10 -9.65 -8.37
CA ASP A 86 -20.99 -8.62 -8.93
C ASP A 86 -21.95 -9.21 -9.99
N SER A 87 -21.54 -10.30 -10.64
CA SER A 87 -22.35 -10.98 -11.67
C SER A 87 -23.46 -11.87 -11.10
N ASN A 88 -23.51 -12.09 -9.77
CA ASN A 88 -24.41 -13.05 -9.14
C ASN A 88 -25.55 -12.39 -8.35
N VAL A 89 -26.00 -11.19 -8.75
CA VAL A 89 -27.27 -10.62 -8.26
C VAL A 89 -28.42 -11.43 -8.89
N PRO A 90 -29.17 -12.26 -8.14
CA PRO A 90 -30.34 -12.90 -8.70
C PRO A 90 -31.37 -11.83 -9.03
N ASP A 91 -31.79 -11.82 -10.29
CA ASP A 91 -32.93 -11.08 -10.79
C ASP A 91 -34.16 -11.46 -9.96
N ALA A 92 -34.50 -10.64 -8.98
CA ALA A 92 -35.69 -10.77 -8.16
C ALA A 92 -36.89 -10.19 -8.92
N GLY A 93 -37.28 -10.86 -9.99
CA GLY A 93 -38.55 -10.67 -10.71
C GLY A 93 -38.86 -11.99 -11.42
N GLU A 94 -40.01 -12.63 -11.32
CA GLU A 94 -41.35 -12.20 -10.94
C GLU A 94 -42.11 -13.51 -10.64
N GLN A 95 -42.53 -13.74 -9.39
CA GLN A 95 -43.58 -14.72 -9.10
C GLN A 95 -44.92 -13.99 -9.16
N VAL A 96 -45.56 -14.01 -10.32
CA VAL A 96 -47.02 -13.79 -10.42
C VAL A 96 -47.63 -15.09 -10.96
N ARG A 97 -48.24 -15.84 -10.04
CA ARG A 97 -49.09 -16.99 -10.33
C ARG A 97 -50.33 -16.51 -11.09
N ILE A 98 -50.69 -17.21 -12.16
CA ILE A 98 -52.02 -17.15 -12.79
C ILE A 98 -52.79 -18.41 -12.37
#